data_AF-A0A5C4QWG8-F1
#
_entry.id   AF-A0A5C4QWG8-F1
#
_cell.length_a   1.000
_cell.length_b   1.000
_cell.length_c   1.000
_cell.angle_alpha   90.00
_cell.angle_beta   90.00
_cell.angle_gamma   90.00
#
_symmetry.space_group_name_H-M   'P 1'
#
loop_
_entity.id
_entity.type
_entity.pdbx_description
1 polymer ?
#
loop_
_entity_poly.entity_id
_entity_poly.type
_entity_poly.pdbx_seq_one_letter_code
_entity_poly.pdbx_strand_id
1 'polypeptide(L)'
;MGIRDRTTPPPTTPPPGPGGCSASVSLNSWTGGFVATVRVTAGSSGTNGWTVSMTLPGGASVTNTWSASASGSTGTVRFTNVDYNGRLGAGQGTEFGFQGNGSGTGMTPTCTAS
;
A
#
# COMPACT_ATOMS: atom_id res chain seq x y z
N MET A 1 26.16 15.15 25.13
CA MET A 1 26.32 13.69 24.95
C MET A 1 24.98 13.06 25.34
N GLY A 2 23.91 13.20 24.57
CA GLY A 2 23.61 12.51 23.31
C GLY A 2 22.27 11.79 23.50
N ILE A 3 21.15 12.48 23.24
CA ILE A 3 19.80 11.89 23.25
C ILE A 3 19.72 10.87 22.11
N ARG A 4 19.63 9.59 22.44
CA ARG A 4 19.36 8.56 21.43
C ARG A 4 17.89 8.67 21.05
N ASP A 5 17.62 9.42 20.00
CA ASP A 5 16.36 9.41 19.26
C ASP A 5 16.04 7.95 18.88
N ARG A 6 15.04 7.36 19.54
CA ARG A 6 14.54 6.03 19.17
C ARG A 6 13.67 6.20 17.94
N THR A 7 14.27 6.13 16.75
CA THR A 7 13.51 5.77 15.55
C THR A 7 13.02 4.35 15.73
N THR A 8 11.71 4.19 15.90
CA THR A 8 11.08 2.86 15.92
C THR A 8 11.19 2.32 14.49
N PRO A 9 11.79 1.15 14.26
CA PRO A 9 11.85 0.59 12.91
C PRO A 9 10.40 0.42 12.39
N PRO A 10 10.13 0.75 11.12
CA PRO A 10 8.81 0.51 10.55
C PRO A 10 8.44 -0.97 10.73
N PRO A 11 7.16 -1.31 10.95
CA PRO A 11 6.75 -2.70 11.11
C PRO A 11 7.16 -3.48 9.86
N THR A 12 8.19 -4.32 9.99
CA THR A 12 8.60 -5.24 8.94
C THR A 12 7.62 -6.40 8.95
N THR A 13 6.64 -6.34 8.07
CA THR A 13 5.83 -7.51 7.71
C THR A 13 6.79 -8.62 7.24
N PRO A 14 6.68 -9.86 7.76
CA PRO A 14 7.45 -10.99 7.25
C PRO A 14 7.32 -11.07 5.71
N PRO A 15 8.37 -11.47 4.98
CA PRO A 15 8.26 -11.74 3.57
C PRO A 15 7.06 -12.63 3.30
N PRO A 16 6.24 -12.33 2.28
CA PRO A 16 5.09 -13.16 1.96
C PRO A 16 5.52 -14.62 1.75
N GLY A 17 4.73 -15.55 2.29
CA GLY A 17 4.93 -16.97 2.03
C GLY A 17 4.88 -17.31 0.53
N PRO A 18 5.16 -18.56 0.15
CA PRO A 18 5.06 -19.01 -1.24
C PRO A 18 3.68 -18.66 -1.82
N GLY A 19 3.65 -17.92 -2.93
CA GLY A 19 2.42 -17.44 -3.56
C GLY A 19 1.73 -16.22 -2.93
N GLY A 20 2.31 -15.55 -1.93
CA GLY A 20 1.77 -14.33 -1.32
C GLY A 20 2.29 -13.03 -1.95
N CYS A 21 1.80 -11.88 -1.45
CA CYS A 21 2.40 -10.57 -1.69
C CYS A 21 2.38 -9.74 -0.39
N SER A 22 3.22 -8.70 -0.33
CA SER A 22 3.23 -7.69 0.74
C SER A 22 3.00 -6.32 0.15
N ALA A 23 2.54 -5.39 0.99
CA ALA A 23 2.36 -4.00 0.63
C ALA A 23 2.90 -3.10 1.73
N SER A 24 3.62 -2.04 1.36
CA SER A 24 4.08 -0.99 2.27
C SER A 24 3.65 0.38 1.77
N VAL A 25 3.41 1.31 2.69
CA VAL A 25 2.90 2.66 2.38
C VAL A 25 3.95 3.71 2.73
N SER A 26 4.20 4.61 1.79
CA SER A 26 4.91 5.87 2.01
C SER A 26 3.91 7.01 1.89
N LEU A 27 3.87 7.89 2.89
CA LEU A 27 2.92 9.00 2.97
C LEU A 27 3.62 10.34 2.81
N ASN A 28 3.07 11.17 1.92
CA ASN A 28 3.34 12.59 1.86
C ASN A 28 2.05 13.35 2.19
N SER A 29 2.04 14.02 3.35
CA SER A 29 0.83 14.62 3.92
C SER A 29 0.97 16.13 4.06
N TRP A 30 -0.16 16.83 3.92
CA TRP A 30 -0.30 18.26 4.19
C TRP A 30 -1.61 18.51 4.95
N THR A 31 -1.89 19.76 5.29
CA THR A 31 -3.14 20.11 5.98
C THR A 31 -4.34 19.78 5.10
N GLY A 32 -5.12 18.78 5.53
CA GLY A 32 -6.37 18.38 4.88
C GLY A 32 -6.24 17.34 3.76
N GLY A 33 -5.04 16.86 3.44
CA GLY A 33 -4.88 15.83 2.41
C GLY A 33 -3.53 15.13 2.42
N PHE A 34 -3.42 14.10 1.60
CA PHE A 34 -2.21 13.30 1.47
C PHE A 34 -2.10 12.64 0.09
N VAL A 35 -0.88 12.26 -0.27
CA VAL A 35 -0.57 11.26 -1.29
C VAL A 35 0.04 10.05 -0.62
N ALA A 36 -0.51 8.88 -0.93
CA ALA A 36 0.03 7.60 -0.52
C ALA A 36 0.64 6.87 -1.73
N THR A 37 1.91 6.52 -1.62
CA THR A 37 2.58 5.60 -2.55
C THR A 37 2.63 4.23 -1.90
N VAL A 38 2.10 3.22 -2.59
CA VAL A 38 2.02 1.85 -2.09
C VAL A 38 2.91 0.94 -2.93
N ARG A 39 3.91 0.34 -2.28
CA ARG A 39 4.82 -0.63 -2.90
C ARG A 39 4.28 -2.03 -2.68
N VAL A 40 3.93 -2.73 -3.77
CA VAL A 40 3.54 -4.14 -3.76
C VAL A 40 4.75 -4.99 -4.10
N THR A 41 5.03 -6.01 -3.30
CA THR A 41 6.13 -6.96 -3.55
C THR A 41 5.60 -8.39 -3.58
N ALA A 42 5.91 -9.14 -4.63
CA ALA A 42 5.53 -10.53 -4.76
C ALA A 42 6.42 -11.43 -3.86
N GLY A 43 5.83 -12.52 -3.37
CA GLY A 43 6.54 -13.58 -2.66
C GLY A 43 7.44 -14.40 -3.59
N SER A 44 7.92 -15.53 -3.09
CA SER A 44 8.90 -16.39 -3.78
C SER A 44 8.39 -17.09 -5.04
N SER A 45 7.08 -17.11 -5.29
CA SER A 45 6.48 -17.72 -6.48
C SER A 45 6.11 -16.70 -7.58
N GLY A 46 6.31 -15.40 -7.33
CA GLY A 46 5.73 -14.36 -8.18
C GLY A 46 4.20 -14.25 -8.02
N THR A 47 3.58 -13.43 -8.86
CA THR A 47 2.12 -13.28 -8.94
C THR A 47 1.68 -12.84 -10.34
N ASN A 48 0.45 -13.15 -10.76
CA ASN A 48 -0.12 -12.68 -12.03
C ASN A 48 -1.04 -11.47 -11.86
N GLY A 49 -1.53 -11.26 -10.64
CA GLY A 49 -2.26 -10.07 -10.23
C GLY A 49 -2.06 -9.79 -8.76
N TRP A 50 -2.50 -8.63 -8.31
CA TRP A 50 -2.48 -8.32 -6.89
C TRP A 50 -3.68 -7.48 -6.50
N THR A 51 -4.07 -7.66 -5.25
CA THR A 51 -5.07 -6.88 -4.56
C THR A 51 -4.46 -6.33 -3.29
N VAL A 52 -4.53 -5.01 -3.08
CA VAL A 52 -4.24 -4.40 -1.79
C VAL A 52 -5.54 -3.93 -1.16
N SER A 53 -5.87 -4.45 0.03
CA SER A 53 -6.95 -3.90 0.86
C SER A 53 -6.34 -2.93 1.86
N MET A 54 -6.80 -1.69 1.83
CA MET A 54 -6.34 -0.60 2.69
C MET A 54 -7.48 -0.12 3.58
N THR A 55 -7.29 -0.14 4.89
CA THR A 55 -8.25 0.49 5.81
C THR A 55 -7.83 1.94 6.04
N LEU A 56 -8.68 2.88 5.62
CA LEU A 56 -8.48 4.31 5.81
C LEU A 56 -8.89 4.75 7.23
N PRO A 57 -8.17 5.68 7.86
CA PRO A 57 -8.59 6.33 9.09
C PRO A 57 -9.95 7.02 8.95
N GLY A 58 -10.67 7.15 10.07
CA GLY A 58 -11.93 7.90 10.09
C GLY A 58 -11.74 9.34 9.57
N GLY A 59 -12.63 9.76 8.67
CA GLY A 59 -12.57 11.09 8.03
C GLY A 59 -11.59 11.20 6.84
N ALA A 60 -10.85 10.14 6.51
CA ALA A 60 -10.07 10.09 5.28
C ALA A 60 -10.90 9.55 4.11
N SER A 61 -10.62 10.03 2.90
CA SER A 61 -11.23 9.51 1.67
C SER A 61 -10.29 9.56 0.48
N VAL A 62 -10.40 8.58 -0.43
CA VAL A 62 -9.68 8.59 -1.72
C VAL A 62 -10.37 9.55 -2.68
N THR A 63 -9.58 10.38 -3.36
CA THR A 63 -10.05 11.34 -4.37
C THR A 63 -9.51 11.07 -5.77
N ASN A 64 -8.30 10.51 -5.87
CA ASN A 64 -7.72 10.12 -7.15
C ASN A 64 -6.84 8.87 -6.98
N THR A 65 -6.69 8.07 -8.04
CA THR A 65 -5.89 6.83 -8.02
C THR A 65 -5.21 6.65 -9.37
N TRP A 66 -3.98 6.15 -9.36
CA TRP A 66 -3.21 5.82 -10.55
C TRP A 66 -2.49 4.47 -10.37
N SER A 67 -2.19 3.82 -11.49
CA SER A 67 -1.58 2.47 -11.52
C SER A 67 -2.38 1.40 -10.76
N ALA A 68 -3.65 1.67 -10.42
CA ALA A 68 -4.56 0.75 -9.75
C ALA A 68 -6.01 1.15 -10.02
N SER A 69 -6.94 0.21 -9.86
CA SER A 69 -8.38 0.49 -9.78
C SER A 69 -8.85 0.38 -8.33
N ALA A 70 -9.57 1.40 -7.85
CA ALA A 70 -10.15 1.42 -6.50
C ALA A 70 -11.64 1.07 -6.55
N SER A 71 -12.11 0.25 -5.62
CA SER A 71 -13.53 -0.18 -5.51
C SER A 71 -14.38 0.67 -4.54
N GLY A 72 -13.78 1.69 -3.93
CA GLY A 72 -14.44 2.57 -2.97
C GLY A 72 -13.55 3.76 -2.62
N SER A 73 -14.04 4.64 -1.75
CA SER A 73 -13.33 5.86 -1.38
C SER A 73 -13.19 6.06 0.13
N THR A 74 -13.88 5.32 0.98
CA THR A 74 -13.81 5.44 2.46
C THR A 74 -13.80 4.06 3.12
N GLY A 75 -13.47 4.00 4.41
CA GLY A 75 -13.41 2.74 5.15
C GLY A 75 -12.33 1.80 4.59
N THR A 76 -12.70 0.57 4.25
CA THR A 76 -11.78 -0.37 3.59
C THR A 76 -11.89 -0.23 2.07
N VAL A 77 -10.83 0.28 1.46
CA VAL A 77 -10.71 0.44 0.00
C VAL A 77 -9.84 -0.68 -0.56
N ARG A 78 -10.35 -1.38 -1.58
CA ARG A 78 -9.59 -2.39 -2.31
C ARG A 78 -9.04 -1.80 -3.61
N PHE A 79 -7.72 -1.90 -3.77
CA PHE A 79 -6.96 -1.52 -4.95
C PHE A 79 -6.52 -2.77 -5.70
N THR A 80 -6.80 -2.85 -7.00
CA THR A 80 -6.36 -3.94 -7.88
C THR A 80 -5.39 -3.43 -8.94
N ASN A 81 -4.47 -4.29 -9.37
CA ASN A 81 -3.57 -3.97 -10.47
C ASN A 81 -4.31 -3.58 -11.75
N VAL A 82 -3.62 -2.80 -12.59
CA VAL A 82 -3.99 -2.60 -14.00
C VAL A 82 -3.17 -3.56 -14.86
N ASP A 83 -3.43 -3.58 -16.17
CA ASP A 83 -2.88 -4.61 -17.07
C ASP A 83 -1.35 -4.69 -17.06
N TYR A 84 -0.66 -3.55 -17.01
CA TYR A 84 0.80 -3.52 -17.13
C TYR A 84 1.56 -3.86 -15.85
N ASN A 85 0.91 -3.86 -14.68
CA ASN A 85 1.59 -4.02 -13.39
C ASN A 85 1.08 -5.17 -12.52
N GLY A 86 0.25 -6.07 -13.07
CA GLY A 86 -0.22 -7.26 -12.35
C GLY A 86 0.81 -8.38 -12.22
N ARG A 87 1.54 -8.66 -13.32
CA ARG A 87 2.50 -9.76 -13.38
C ARG A 87 3.84 -9.35 -12.77
N LEU A 88 4.23 -10.01 -11.69
CA LEU A 88 5.50 -9.81 -11.00
C LEU A 88 6.21 -11.16 -10.84
N GLY A 89 7.49 -11.20 -11.21
CA GLY A 89 8.35 -12.34 -10.89
C GLY A 89 8.58 -12.49 -9.38
N ALA A 90 9.20 -13.60 -8.97
CA ALA A 90 9.54 -13.82 -7.57
C ALA A 90 10.36 -12.66 -6.97
N GLY A 91 9.91 -12.12 -5.83
CA GLY A 91 10.55 -10.99 -5.17
C GLY A 91 10.49 -9.64 -5.90
N GLN A 92 9.88 -9.58 -7.09
CA GLN A 92 9.70 -8.33 -7.83
C GLN A 92 8.60 -7.49 -7.19
N GLY A 93 8.63 -6.19 -7.47
CA GLY A 93 7.62 -5.28 -6.97
C GLY A 93 7.23 -4.18 -7.94
N THR A 94 6.04 -3.64 -7.72
CA THR A 94 5.48 -2.50 -8.44
C THR A 94 4.95 -1.47 -7.47
N GLU A 95 4.58 -0.30 -7.98
CA GLU A 95 4.01 0.77 -7.19
C GLU A 95 2.71 1.26 -7.81
N PHE A 96 1.76 1.59 -6.93
CA PHE A 96 0.63 2.42 -7.28
C PHE A 96 0.51 3.55 -6.27
N GLY A 97 -0.37 4.51 -6.56
CA GLY A 97 -0.63 5.56 -5.58
C GLY A 97 -2.04 6.10 -5.67
N PHE A 98 -2.40 6.82 -4.62
CA PHE A 98 -3.66 7.53 -4.54
C PHE A 98 -3.51 8.82 -3.75
N GLN A 99 -4.34 9.79 -4.10
CA GLN A 99 -4.54 11.01 -3.33
C GLN A 99 -5.77 10.84 -2.46
N GLY A 100 -5.72 11.40 -1.26
CA GLY A 100 -6.88 11.45 -0.39
C GLY A 100 -7.02 12.76 0.39
N ASN A 101 -8.23 12.96 0.92
CA ASN A 101 -8.55 14.02 1.86
C ASN A 101 -8.40 13.50 3.30
N GLY A 102 -8.24 14.42 4.25
CA GLY A 102 -8.09 14.09 5.67
C GLY A 102 -6.68 13.64 6.05
N SER A 103 -6.56 12.78 7.06
CA SER A 103 -5.28 12.26 7.53
C SER A 103 -5.07 10.82 7.04
N GLY A 104 -3.99 10.60 6.31
CA GLY A 104 -3.58 9.25 5.89
C GLY A 104 -2.83 8.46 6.96
N THR A 105 -2.45 9.08 8.07
CA THR A 105 -1.63 8.44 9.11
C THR A 105 -2.39 7.29 9.79
N GLY A 106 -1.76 6.12 9.90
CA GLY A 106 -2.36 4.94 10.53
C GLY A 106 -3.08 3.99 9.57
N MET A 107 -3.00 4.23 8.25
CA MET A 107 -3.44 3.27 7.25
C MET A 107 -2.68 1.94 7.34
N THR A 108 -3.40 0.84 7.16
CA THR A 108 -2.85 -0.51 7.20
C THR A 108 -3.15 -1.26 5.90
N PRO A 109 -2.13 -1.61 5.09
CA PRO A 109 -2.33 -2.41 3.89
C PRO A 109 -2.29 -3.91 4.21
N THR A 110 -3.09 -4.67 3.47
CA THR A 110 -2.94 -6.13 3.33
C THR A 110 -2.92 -6.47 1.85
N CYS A 111 -2.09 -7.44 1.45
CA CYS A 111 -1.92 -7.80 0.05
C CYS A 111 -2.32 -9.26 -0.19
N THR A 112 -3.02 -9.51 -1.30
CA THR A 112 -3.38 -10.84 -1.78
C THR A 112 -2.93 -11.00 -3.22
N ALA A 113 -2.15 -12.04 -3.48
CA ALA A 113 -1.66 -12.42 -4.81
C ALA A 113 -2.67 -13.36 -5.51
N SER A 114 -2.62 -13.40 -6.84
CA SER A 114 -3.51 -14.20 -7.71
C SER A 114 -2.79 -14.69 -8.95
#